data_AF-A0A1H0LRN4-F1
#
_entry.id   AF-A0A1H0LRN4-F1
#
_cell.length_a   1.000
_cell.length_b   1.000
_cell.length_c   1.000
_cell.angle_alpha   90.00
_cell.angle_beta   90.00
_cell.angle_gamma   90.00
#
_symmetry.space_group_name_H-M   'P 1'
#
loop_
_entity.id
_entity.type
_entity.pdbx_description
1 polymer ?
#
loop_
_entity_poly.entity_id
_entity_poly.type
_entity_poly.pdbx_seq_one_letter_code
_entity_poly.pdbx_strand_id
1 'polypeptide(L)'
;MSRLPPPRDLEAPIPVLVRELVEHLGGAPFVAVCTDLLGGADRGEHLLVLPYLTGHTFADGDATRDPDTWPDLWVRAWGARGLLHVWDDLASDAVVAGLGDVDWRPAEMCLKVAARHEVGGAGDGAARLATHELPRVRTHAMRALGAVGDTEHVEVVRERLDDEHADVRRAAARALERLAMRLDLEPIP
;
A
#
# COMPACT_ATOMS: atom_id res chain seq x y z
N MET A 1 24.35 12.70 -16.15
CA MET A 1 23.15 12.17 -15.45
C MET A 1 22.05 13.20 -15.62
N SER A 2 20.99 12.88 -16.37
CA SER A 2 19.87 13.81 -16.56
C SER A 2 19.22 14.06 -15.20
N ARG A 3 19.23 15.31 -14.74
CA ARG A 3 18.58 15.71 -13.49
C ARG A 3 17.07 15.51 -13.67
N LEU A 4 16.43 14.74 -12.79
CA LEU A 4 14.96 14.60 -12.78
C LEU A 4 14.36 16.01 -12.65
N PRO A 5 13.56 16.51 -13.62
CA PRO A 5 12.91 17.80 -13.51
C PRO A 5 11.87 17.79 -12.36
N PRO A 6 11.42 18.95 -11.86
CA PRO A 6 10.25 19.01 -10.98
C PRO A 6 8.96 18.68 -11.76
N PRO A 7 7.87 18.30 -11.06
CA PRO A 7 6.57 18.07 -11.70
C PRO A 7 6.09 19.27 -12.52
N ARG A 8 5.46 19.01 -13.68
CA ARG A 8 4.89 20.07 -14.55
C ARG A 8 3.77 20.85 -13.85
N ASP A 9 2.95 20.16 -13.07
CA ASP A 9 1.87 20.71 -12.26
C ASP A 9 1.79 19.94 -10.94
N LEU A 10 2.32 20.53 -9.87
CA LEU A 10 2.38 19.89 -8.55
C LEU A 10 1.00 19.66 -7.93
N GLU A 11 -0.01 20.44 -8.33
CA GLU A 11 -1.38 20.33 -7.82
C GLU A 11 -2.19 19.24 -8.55
N ALA A 12 -1.62 18.63 -9.59
CA ALA A 12 -2.26 17.54 -10.32
C ALA A 12 -2.57 16.34 -9.40
N PRO A 13 -3.62 15.55 -9.70
CA PRO A 13 -3.91 14.35 -8.94
C PRO A 13 -2.71 13.39 -8.88
N ILE A 14 -2.46 12.77 -7.72
CA ILE A 14 -1.31 11.87 -7.52
C ILE A 14 -1.10 10.83 -8.63
N PRO A 15 -2.12 10.15 -9.19
CA PRO A 15 -1.90 9.22 -10.30
C PRO A 15 -1.31 9.87 -11.56
N VAL A 16 -1.58 11.16 -11.80
CA VAL A 16 -0.99 11.94 -12.91
C VAL A 16 0.48 12.19 -12.63
N LEU A 17 0.81 12.67 -11.43
CA LEU A 17 2.18 12.88 -11.00
C LEU A 17 3.02 11.60 -11.07
N VAL A 18 2.50 10.48 -10.55
CA VAL A 18 3.19 9.18 -10.59
C VAL A 18 3.47 8.75 -12.03
N ARG A 19 2.53 8.94 -12.96
CA ARG A 19 2.77 8.61 -14.38
C ARG A 19 3.83 9.49 -15.01
N GLU A 20 3.82 10.79 -14.72
CA GLU A 20 4.86 11.72 -15.18
C GLU A 20 6.25 11.29 -14.66
N LEU A 21 6.35 10.88 -13.39
CA LEU A 21 7.59 10.36 -12.84
C LEU A 21 8.09 9.11 -13.61
N VAL A 22 7.18 8.20 -13.94
CA VAL A 22 7.51 6.99 -14.71
C VAL A 22 7.94 7.33 -16.14
N GLU A 23 7.37 8.36 -16.77
CA GLU A 23 7.84 8.88 -18.07
C GLU A 23 9.30 9.35 -17.99
N HIS A 24 9.72 9.91 -16.85
CA HIS A 24 11.09 10.39 -16.64
C HIS A 24 12.09 9.31 -16.25
N LEU A 25 11.70 8.38 -15.37
CA LEU A 25 12.59 7.36 -14.81
C LEU A 25 12.59 6.03 -15.58
N GLY A 26 11.48 5.70 -16.24
CA GLY A 26 11.15 4.34 -16.65
C GLY A 26 10.56 3.50 -15.51
N GLY A 27 9.88 2.40 -15.87
CA GLY A 27 9.13 1.56 -14.93
C GLY A 27 10.00 0.89 -13.86
N ALA A 28 11.05 0.16 -14.26
CA ALA A 28 11.90 -0.56 -13.30
C ALA A 28 12.63 0.36 -12.30
N PRO A 29 13.24 1.50 -12.71
CA PRO A 29 13.81 2.44 -11.75
C PRO A 29 12.76 3.08 -10.82
N PHE A 30 11.55 3.38 -11.33
CA PHE A 30 10.45 3.86 -10.49
C PHE A 30 10.06 2.84 -9.40
N VAL A 31 9.96 1.56 -9.78
CA VAL A 31 9.64 0.48 -8.84
C VAL A 31 10.72 0.38 -7.78
N ALA A 32 11.99 0.38 -8.18
CA ALA A 32 13.13 0.33 -7.25
C ALA A 32 13.10 1.47 -6.22
N VAL A 33 12.81 2.71 -6.65
CA VAL A 33 12.67 3.85 -5.73
C VAL A 33 11.50 3.65 -4.78
N CYS A 34 10.34 3.20 -5.26
CA CYS A 34 9.18 2.97 -4.41
C CYS A 34 9.41 1.87 -3.37
N THR A 35 10.11 0.80 -3.74
CA THR A 35 10.47 -0.29 -2.82
C THR A 35 11.51 0.14 -1.81
N ASP A 36 12.48 0.98 -2.21
CA ASP A 36 13.52 1.51 -1.31
C ASP A 36 12.92 2.46 -0.27
N LEU A 37 12.05 3.37 -0.71
CA LEU A 37 11.27 4.23 0.18
C LEU A 37 10.40 3.41 1.14
N LEU A 38 9.68 2.40 0.65
CA LEU A 38 8.89 1.49 1.49
C LEU A 38 9.76 0.74 2.51
N GLY A 39 10.98 0.36 2.12
CA GLY A 39 11.98 -0.27 2.98
C GLY A 39 12.61 0.66 4.03
N GLY A 40 12.28 1.95 4.01
CA GLY A 40 12.77 2.93 4.98
C GLY A 40 14.11 3.56 4.61
N ALA A 41 14.43 3.63 3.32
CA ALA A 41 15.58 4.41 2.86
C ALA A 41 15.51 5.87 3.29
N ASP A 42 16.68 6.50 3.40
CA ASP A 42 16.78 7.92 3.75
C ASP A 42 16.05 8.76 2.70
N ARG A 43 15.04 9.54 3.14
CA ARG A 43 14.30 10.47 2.28
C ARG A 43 15.21 11.46 1.55
N GLY A 44 16.37 11.78 2.14
CA GLY A 44 17.38 12.68 1.58
C GLY A 44 17.91 12.21 0.22
N GLU A 45 17.92 10.90 -0.02
CA GLU A 45 18.35 10.30 -1.28
C GLU A 45 17.28 10.41 -2.38
N HIS A 46 16.03 10.69 -2.00
CA HIS A 46 14.85 10.64 -2.87
C HIS A 46 14.11 11.98 -3.01
N LEU A 47 14.74 13.09 -2.60
CA LEU A 47 14.09 14.42 -2.55
C LEU A 47 13.53 14.91 -3.90
N LEU A 48 14.09 14.46 -5.02
CA LEU A 48 13.57 14.82 -6.35
C LEU A 48 12.34 13.99 -6.75
N VAL A 49 12.15 12.81 -6.16
CA VAL A 49 11.05 11.89 -6.44
C VAL A 49 9.84 12.19 -5.56
N LEU A 50 10.06 12.55 -4.29
CA LEU A 50 8.99 12.77 -3.31
C LEU A 50 7.89 13.76 -3.75
N PRO A 51 8.17 14.87 -4.48
CA PRO A 51 7.11 15.74 -4.99
C PRO A 51 6.10 15.02 -5.88
N TYR A 52 6.55 14.09 -6.71
CA TYR A 52 5.67 13.30 -7.58
C TYR A 52 4.80 12.30 -6.81
N LEU A 53 5.34 11.75 -5.72
CA LEU A 53 4.60 10.81 -4.89
C LEU A 53 3.61 11.49 -3.96
N THR A 54 3.73 12.81 -3.72
CA THR A 54 3.06 13.50 -2.62
C THR A 54 2.21 14.70 -3.01
N GLY A 55 2.57 15.42 -4.08
CA GLY A 55 2.02 16.75 -4.36
C GLY A 55 2.55 17.83 -3.41
N HIS A 56 3.63 17.57 -2.66
CA HIS A 56 4.25 18.54 -1.77
C HIS A 56 5.66 18.92 -2.23
N THR A 57 6.09 20.14 -1.89
CA THR A 57 7.47 20.55 -2.10
C THR A 57 8.38 19.92 -1.05
N PHE A 58 9.65 19.73 -1.44
CA PHE A 58 10.74 19.30 -0.57
C PHE A 58 11.92 20.23 -0.83
N ALA A 59 11.71 21.54 -0.72
CA ALA A 59 12.78 22.54 -0.81
C ALA A 59 13.55 22.63 0.51
N ASP A 60 14.72 23.27 0.49
CA ASP A 60 15.50 23.52 1.71
C ASP A 60 14.68 24.38 2.68
N GLY A 61 14.49 23.90 3.90
CA GLY A 61 13.68 24.57 4.93
C GLY A 61 12.20 24.17 4.96
N ASP A 62 11.72 23.37 4.02
CA ASP A 62 10.35 22.86 4.07
C ASP A 62 10.18 21.86 5.22
N ALA A 63 9.05 21.96 5.94
CA ALA A 63 8.70 21.04 7.02
C ALA A 63 8.62 19.57 6.56
N THR A 64 8.33 19.32 5.28
CA THR A 64 8.28 17.99 4.67
C THR A 64 9.61 17.25 4.70
N ARG A 65 10.73 17.98 4.85
CA ARG A 65 12.06 17.38 5.01
C ARG A 65 12.41 17.04 6.45
N ASP A 66 11.72 17.61 7.42
CA ASP A 66 11.98 17.42 8.84
C ASP A 66 11.26 16.16 9.35
N PRO A 67 12.00 15.11 9.78
CA PRO A 67 11.40 13.88 10.31
C PRO A 67 10.59 14.10 11.60
N ASP A 68 10.90 15.13 12.39
CA ASP A 68 10.18 15.41 13.63
C ASP A 68 8.78 15.97 13.34
N THR A 69 8.66 16.80 12.30
CA THR A 69 7.38 17.35 11.85
C THR A 69 6.63 16.39 10.92
N TRP A 70 7.36 15.68 10.06
CA TRP A 70 6.82 14.71 9.11
C TRP A 70 7.54 13.37 9.27
N PRO A 71 7.05 12.46 10.12
CA PRO A 71 7.72 11.18 10.38
C PRO A 71 7.88 10.30 9.12
N ASP A 72 8.95 9.52 9.06
CA ASP A 72 9.29 8.67 7.91
C ASP A 72 8.24 7.58 7.61
N LEU A 73 7.31 7.29 8.54
CA LEU A 73 6.16 6.44 8.25
C LEU A 73 5.37 6.94 7.02
N TRP A 74 5.32 8.26 6.81
CA TRP A 74 4.68 8.84 5.63
C TRP A 74 5.46 8.55 4.36
N VAL A 75 6.79 8.65 4.42
CA VAL A 75 7.70 8.36 3.32
C VAL A 75 7.55 6.90 2.88
N ARG A 76 7.58 5.96 3.82
CA ARG A 76 7.36 4.53 3.55
C ARG A 76 5.98 4.27 2.93
N ALA A 77 4.95 4.90 3.49
CA ALA A 77 3.59 4.78 2.94
C ALA A 77 3.44 5.40 1.54
N TRP A 78 4.22 6.42 1.18
CA TRP A 78 4.20 7.01 -0.15
C TRP A 78 4.95 6.15 -1.18
N GLY A 79 6.02 5.46 -0.77
CA GLY A 79 6.63 4.41 -1.58
C GLY A 79 5.59 3.36 -1.98
N ALA A 80 4.85 2.80 -1.01
CA ALA A 80 3.75 1.89 -1.28
C ALA A 80 2.62 2.52 -2.13
N ARG A 81 2.30 3.81 -1.94
CA ARG A 81 1.28 4.50 -2.77
C ARG A 81 1.72 4.63 -4.23
N GLY A 82 3.01 4.83 -4.51
CA GLY A 82 3.54 4.78 -5.86
C GLY A 82 3.18 3.46 -6.55
N LEU A 83 3.45 2.35 -5.85
CA LEU A 83 3.15 0.99 -6.30
C LEU A 83 1.64 0.73 -6.50
N LEU A 84 0.77 1.43 -5.75
CA LEU A 84 -0.68 1.35 -5.95
C LEU A 84 -1.11 1.90 -7.33
N HIS A 85 -0.39 2.90 -7.84
CA HIS A 85 -0.74 3.60 -9.08
C HIS A 85 -0.03 3.03 -10.31
N VAL A 86 1.22 2.59 -10.16
CA VAL A 86 2.00 1.91 -11.20
C VAL A 86 2.65 0.68 -10.58
N TRP A 87 2.42 -0.48 -11.19
CA TRP A 87 2.78 -1.77 -10.62
C TRP A 87 3.72 -2.57 -11.50
N ASP A 88 4.58 -3.35 -10.86
CA ASP A 88 5.43 -4.39 -11.43
C ASP A 88 5.61 -5.47 -10.35
N ASP A 89 5.55 -6.74 -10.72
CA ASP A 89 5.63 -7.86 -9.77
C ASP A 89 6.98 -7.96 -9.05
N LEU A 90 8.02 -7.29 -9.55
CA LEU A 90 9.29 -7.10 -8.83
C LEU A 90 9.12 -6.41 -7.47
N ALA A 91 8.00 -5.70 -7.24
CA ALA A 91 7.70 -5.06 -5.96
C ALA A 91 7.00 -5.98 -4.94
N SER A 92 6.62 -7.21 -5.33
CA SER A 92 5.79 -8.10 -4.50
C SER A 92 6.41 -8.35 -3.13
N ASP A 93 7.68 -8.73 -3.07
CA ASP A 93 8.37 -9.04 -1.81
C ASP A 93 8.41 -7.83 -0.86
N ALA A 94 8.63 -6.63 -1.41
CA ALA A 94 8.62 -5.40 -0.62
C ALA A 94 7.24 -5.09 -0.05
N VAL A 95 6.16 -5.31 -0.82
CA VAL A 95 4.79 -5.12 -0.35
C VAL A 95 4.42 -6.15 0.71
N VAL A 96 4.79 -7.42 0.53
CA VAL A 96 4.56 -8.48 1.52
C VAL A 96 5.31 -8.17 2.81
N ALA A 97 6.57 -7.76 2.74
CA ALA A 97 7.35 -7.32 3.90
C ALA A 97 6.72 -6.10 4.59
N GLY A 98 6.24 -5.12 3.81
CA GLY A 98 5.61 -3.90 4.32
C GLY A 98 4.30 -4.12 5.09
N LEU A 99 3.64 -5.28 4.97
CA LEU A 99 2.51 -5.65 5.85
C LEU A 99 2.92 -5.84 7.31
N GLY A 100 4.21 -6.06 7.57
CA GLY A 100 4.79 -6.15 8.92
C GLY A 100 5.38 -4.84 9.44
N ASP A 101 5.13 -3.70 8.79
CA ASP A 101 5.64 -2.40 9.24
C ASP A 101 5.15 -2.09 10.67
N VAL A 102 6.03 -1.49 11.47
CA VAL A 102 5.74 -1.09 12.85
C VAL A 102 4.66 -0.02 12.92
N ASP A 103 4.54 0.79 11.87
CA ASP A 103 3.54 1.84 11.75
C ASP A 103 2.33 1.34 10.94
N TRP A 104 1.13 1.69 11.41
CA TRP A 104 -0.12 1.28 10.78
C TRP A 104 -0.24 1.76 9.33
N ARG A 105 0.38 2.90 8.98
CA ARG A 105 0.12 3.59 7.71
C ARG A 105 0.80 2.93 6.51
N PRO A 106 2.10 2.58 6.53
CA PRO A 106 2.71 1.77 5.48
C PRO A 106 2.03 0.40 5.33
N ALA A 107 1.73 -0.28 6.43
CA ALA A 107 1.03 -1.56 6.42
C ALA A 107 -0.37 -1.45 5.79
N GLU A 108 -1.15 -0.43 6.13
CA GLU A 108 -2.44 -0.14 5.49
C GLU A 108 -2.29 0.12 3.98
N MET A 109 -1.23 0.82 3.56
CA MET A 109 -1.00 1.05 2.14
C MET A 109 -0.62 -0.25 1.42
N CYS A 110 0.21 -1.10 2.02
CA CYS A 110 0.54 -2.41 1.46
C CYS A 110 -0.69 -3.30 1.31
N LEU A 111 -1.65 -3.26 2.25
CA LEU A 111 -2.95 -3.94 2.10
C LEU A 111 -3.72 -3.46 0.86
N LYS A 112 -3.71 -2.14 0.58
CA LYS A 112 -4.36 -1.58 -0.61
C LYS A 112 -3.69 -2.04 -1.90
N VAL A 113 -2.35 -2.07 -1.91
CA VAL A 113 -1.55 -2.55 -3.05
C VAL A 113 -1.82 -4.03 -3.29
N ALA A 114 -1.74 -4.86 -2.23
CA ALA A 114 -2.02 -6.29 -2.29
C ALA A 114 -3.41 -6.60 -2.82
N ALA A 115 -4.44 -5.89 -2.33
CA ALA A 115 -5.80 -6.06 -2.80
C ALA A 115 -6.00 -5.61 -4.26
N ARG A 116 -5.30 -4.57 -4.71
CA ARG A 116 -5.48 -3.99 -6.04
C ARG A 116 -4.78 -4.77 -7.14
N HIS A 117 -3.60 -5.32 -6.85
CA HIS A 117 -2.75 -6.01 -7.82
C HIS A 117 -2.64 -7.51 -7.54
N GLU A 118 -3.45 -8.03 -6.62
CA GLU A 118 -3.50 -9.45 -6.25
C GLU A 118 -2.13 -10.03 -5.87
N VAL A 119 -1.38 -9.29 -5.05
CA VAL A 119 -0.01 -9.65 -4.63
C VAL A 119 -0.01 -10.97 -3.84
N GLY A 120 0.52 -12.02 -4.45
CA GLY A 120 0.69 -13.33 -3.82
C GLY A 120 1.58 -13.28 -2.57
N GLY A 121 1.33 -14.17 -1.61
CA GLY A 121 2.07 -14.21 -0.33
C GLY A 121 1.64 -13.15 0.69
N ALA A 122 0.74 -12.23 0.34
CA ALA A 122 0.23 -11.21 1.26
C ALA A 122 -0.84 -11.73 2.25
N GLY A 123 -1.33 -12.97 2.09
CA GLY A 123 -2.39 -13.57 2.91
C GLY A 123 -2.10 -13.49 4.41
N ASP A 124 -0.99 -14.09 4.85
CA ASP A 124 -0.60 -14.12 6.27
C ASP A 124 -0.44 -12.72 6.87
N GLY A 125 0.15 -11.80 6.11
CA GLY A 125 0.30 -10.41 6.54
C GLY A 125 -1.06 -9.73 6.72
N ALA A 126 -1.98 -9.95 5.78
CA ALA A 126 -3.32 -9.42 5.89
C ALA A 126 -4.12 -10.07 7.04
N ALA A 127 -3.96 -11.36 7.31
CA ALA A 127 -4.58 -12.03 8.45
C ALA A 127 -4.12 -11.44 9.79
N ARG A 128 -2.82 -11.18 9.96
CA ARG A 128 -2.31 -10.50 11.16
C ARG A 128 -2.93 -9.11 11.35
N LEU A 129 -3.13 -8.37 10.27
CA LEU A 129 -3.73 -7.03 10.30
C LEU A 129 -5.27 -7.06 10.47
N ALA A 130 -5.92 -8.22 10.36
CA ALA A 130 -7.35 -8.38 10.59
C ALA A 130 -7.77 -8.12 12.05
N THR A 131 -6.84 -8.14 13.01
CA THR A 131 -7.07 -7.84 14.43
C THR A 131 -6.54 -6.47 14.84
N HIS A 132 -6.10 -5.62 13.90
CA HIS A 132 -5.54 -4.32 14.21
C HIS A 132 -6.57 -3.40 14.91
N GLU A 133 -6.14 -2.57 15.86
CA GLU A 133 -7.02 -1.69 16.66
C GLU A 133 -7.85 -0.74 15.78
N LEU A 134 -7.22 -0.19 14.73
CA LEU A 134 -7.84 0.70 13.76
C LEU A 134 -8.79 -0.05 12.81
N PRO A 135 -10.09 0.31 12.77
CA PRO A 135 -11.09 -0.34 11.91
C PRO A 135 -10.78 -0.22 10.41
N ARG A 136 -10.15 0.88 10.00
CA ARG A 136 -9.73 1.09 8.62
C ARG A 136 -8.69 0.06 8.17
N VAL A 137 -7.76 -0.31 9.06
CA VAL A 137 -6.74 -1.33 8.77
C VAL A 137 -7.40 -2.69 8.62
N ARG A 138 -8.30 -3.06 9.54
CA ARG A 138 -9.10 -4.30 9.44
C ARG A 138 -9.93 -4.36 8.15
N THR A 139 -10.55 -3.24 7.76
CA THR A 139 -11.32 -3.14 6.52
C THR A 139 -10.44 -3.44 5.30
N HIS A 140 -9.23 -2.89 5.26
CA HIS A 140 -8.27 -3.14 4.18
C HIS A 140 -7.70 -4.56 4.23
N ALA A 141 -7.51 -5.13 5.42
CA ALA A 141 -7.13 -6.53 5.60
C ALA A 141 -8.16 -7.47 4.97
N MET A 142 -9.46 -7.25 5.22
CA MET A 142 -10.52 -8.05 4.60
C MET A 142 -10.51 -7.95 3.07
N ARG A 143 -10.27 -6.75 2.53
CA ARG A 143 -10.18 -6.58 1.07
C ARG A 143 -8.99 -7.32 0.47
N ALA A 144 -7.83 -7.28 1.13
CA ALA A 144 -6.65 -8.01 0.70
C ALA A 144 -6.89 -9.52 0.79
N LEU A 145 -7.37 -10.04 1.92
CA LEU A 145 -7.70 -11.46 2.09
C LEU A 145 -8.72 -11.95 1.05
N GLY A 146 -9.74 -11.17 0.73
CA GLY A 146 -10.68 -11.53 -0.34
C GLY A 146 -10.03 -11.62 -1.74
N ALA A 147 -8.94 -10.91 -1.97
CA ALA A 147 -8.22 -10.89 -3.24
C ALA A 147 -7.11 -11.93 -3.33
N VAL A 148 -6.38 -12.19 -2.24
CA VAL A 148 -5.14 -12.99 -2.25
C VAL A 148 -5.08 -14.08 -1.19
N GLY A 149 -6.05 -14.11 -0.27
CA GLY A 149 -6.16 -15.18 0.71
C GLY A 149 -6.52 -16.51 0.06
N ASP A 150 -6.24 -17.57 0.79
CA ASP A 150 -6.55 -18.96 0.46
C ASP A 150 -7.46 -19.59 1.54
N THR A 151 -7.59 -20.92 1.51
CA THR A 151 -8.47 -21.66 2.42
C THR A 151 -8.12 -21.48 3.90
N GLU A 152 -6.85 -21.29 4.26
CA GLU A 152 -6.44 -21.15 5.67
C GLU A 152 -6.90 -19.81 6.27
N HIS A 153 -7.20 -18.83 5.40
CA HIS A 153 -7.61 -17.49 5.77
C HIS A 153 -9.13 -17.34 5.97
N VAL A 154 -9.92 -18.33 5.57
CA VAL A 154 -11.39 -18.24 5.54
C VAL A 154 -11.97 -17.95 6.93
N GLU A 155 -11.47 -18.63 7.97
CA GLU A 155 -11.97 -18.44 9.33
C GLU A 155 -11.62 -17.05 9.90
N VAL A 156 -10.44 -16.51 9.57
CA VAL A 156 -10.07 -15.12 9.93
C VAL A 156 -11.06 -14.12 9.34
N VAL A 157 -11.49 -14.34 8.10
CA VAL A 157 -12.49 -13.46 7.45
C VAL A 157 -13.87 -13.67 8.07
N ARG A 158 -14.26 -14.92 8.38
CA ARG A 158 -15.54 -15.25 9.02
C ARG A 158 -15.70 -14.56 10.37
N GLU A 159 -14.66 -14.56 11.21
CA GLU A 159 -14.67 -13.86 12.50
C GLU A 159 -14.91 -12.36 12.39
N ARG A 160 -14.64 -11.74 11.24
CA ARG A 160 -14.87 -10.30 11.01
C ARG A 160 -16.28 -9.97 10.54
N LEU A 161 -17.15 -10.97 10.32
CA LEU A 161 -18.58 -10.75 10.11
C LEU A 161 -19.27 -10.16 11.35
N ASP A 162 -18.72 -10.40 12.54
CA ASP A 162 -19.24 -9.90 13.82
C ASP A 162 -18.45 -8.68 14.34
N ASP A 163 -17.58 -8.08 13.51
CA ASP A 163 -16.83 -6.88 13.91
C ASP A 163 -17.77 -5.75 14.35
N GLU A 164 -17.40 -5.01 15.38
CA GLU A 164 -18.22 -3.89 15.90
C GLU A 164 -18.48 -2.81 14.82
N HIS A 165 -17.56 -2.65 13.85
CA HIS A 165 -17.65 -1.65 12.78
C HIS A 165 -18.32 -2.20 11.53
N ALA A 166 -19.39 -1.52 11.08
CA ALA A 166 -20.16 -1.95 9.92
C ALA A 166 -19.36 -2.01 8.61
N ASP A 167 -18.36 -1.15 8.44
CA ASP A 167 -17.46 -1.19 7.27
C ASP A 167 -16.63 -2.48 7.23
N VAL A 168 -16.16 -2.95 8.39
CA VAL A 168 -15.38 -4.19 8.50
C VAL A 168 -16.27 -5.39 8.21
N ARG A 169 -17.47 -5.46 8.81
CA ARG A 169 -18.45 -6.53 8.52
C ARG A 169 -18.78 -6.63 7.03
N ARG A 170 -19.05 -5.48 6.39
CA ARG A 170 -19.32 -5.42 4.94
C ARG A 170 -18.12 -5.87 4.10
N ALA A 171 -16.90 -5.54 4.53
CA ALA A 171 -15.69 -5.98 3.83
C ALA A 171 -15.47 -7.48 4.01
N ALA A 172 -15.71 -8.03 5.20
CA ALA A 172 -15.61 -9.46 5.50
C ALA A 172 -16.60 -10.29 4.67
N ALA A 173 -17.88 -9.90 4.63
CA ALA A 173 -18.88 -10.59 3.80
C ALA A 173 -18.47 -10.65 2.32
N ARG A 174 -18.02 -9.52 1.76
CA ARG A 174 -17.52 -9.45 0.37
C ARG A 174 -16.22 -10.21 0.16
N ALA A 175 -15.42 -10.42 1.20
CA ALA A 175 -14.18 -11.18 1.11
C ALA A 175 -14.48 -12.69 1.11
N LEU A 176 -15.44 -13.15 1.93
CA LEU A 176 -15.92 -14.53 1.89
C LEU A 176 -16.54 -14.89 0.54
N GLU A 177 -17.38 -14.02 -0.03
CA GLU A 177 -17.94 -14.23 -1.37
C GLU A 177 -16.82 -14.43 -2.41
N ARG A 178 -15.79 -13.57 -2.39
CA ARG A 178 -14.66 -13.69 -3.32
C ARG A 178 -13.83 -14.94 -3.09
N LEU A 179 -13.55 -15.29 -1.83
CA LEU A 179 -12.82 -16.50 -1.48
C LEU A 179 -13.59 -17.74 -1.94
N ALA A 180 -14.90 -17.80 -1.69
CA ALA A 180 -15.74 -18.91 -2.13
C ALA A 180 -15.71 -19.06 -3.65
N MET A 181 -15.81 -17.96 -4.40
CA MET A 181 -15.70 -17.98 -5.87
C MET A 181 -14.30 -18.38 -6.37
N ARG A 182 -13.23 -17.90 -5.74
CA ARG A 182 -11.85 -18.17 -6.18
C ARG A 182 -11.35 -19.57 -5.83
N LEU A 183 -11.84 -20.12 -4.73
CA LEU A 183 -11.38 -21.38 -4.13
C LEU A 183 -12.39 -22.51 -4.29
N ASP A 184 -13.47 -22.30 -5.05
CA ASP A 184 -14.58 -23.24 -5.26
C ASP A 184 -15.12 -23.84 -3.96
N LEU A 185 -15.29 -23.00 -2.93
CA LEU A 185 -15.86 -23.43 -1.64
C LEU A 185 -17.38 -23.51 -1.73
N GLU A 186 -17.97 -24.42 -0.93
CA GLU A 186 -19.41 -24.42 -0.73
C GLU A 186 -19.90 -23.05 -0.21
N PRO A 187 -21.13 -22.64 -0.56
CA PRO A 187 -21.69 -21.37 -0.12
C PRO A 187 -21.56 -21.22 1.40
N ILE A 188 -20.89 -20.16 1.82
CA ILE A 188 -20.64 -19.89 3.22
C ILE A 188 -21.94 -19.33 3.83
N PRO A 189 -22.60 -20.05 4.76
CA PRO A 189 -23.88 -19.64 5.33
C PRO A 189 -23.78 -18.39 6.22
#